data_AF-X1UXU3-F1
#
_entry.id   AF-X1UXU3-F1
#
_cell.length_a   1.000
_cell.length_b   1.000
_cell.length_c   1.000
_cell.angle_alpha   90.00
_cell.angle_beta   90.00
_cell.angle_gamma   90.00
#
_symmetry.space_group_name_H-M   'P 1'
#
loop_
_entity.id
_entity.type
_entity.pdbx_description
1 polymer ?
#
loop_
_entity_poly.entity_id
_entity_poly.type
_entity_poly.pdbx_seq_one_letter_code
_entity_poly.pdbx_strand_id
1 'polypeptide(L)'
;MVMVLQFFIPHRPFSDLQQLFNSWFLIITVFAMILGLGNLLKVHTKRLQRKPKGWWYSIVLLAGFTVMFIAGMVWGIERGTFFDFLFWNVHLPMSSMMFALLAFFVA
;
A
#
# COMPACT_ATOMS: atom_id res chain seq x y z
N MET A 1 12.95 12.97 -7.85
CA MET A 1 13.88 14.11 -8.03
C MET A 1 13.36 15.13 -9.05
N VAL A 2 12.92 14.74 -10.25
CA VAL A 2 12.26 15.65 -11.23
C VAL A 2 10.99 16.32 -10.66
N MET A 3 10.19 15.60 -9.86
CA MET A 3 8.98 16.14 -9.21
C MET A 3 9.24 17.16 -8.09
N VAL A 4 10.46 17.22 -7.54
CA VAL A 4 10.84 18.17 -6.47
C VAL A 4 11.39 19.45 -7.10
N LEU A 5 12.18 19.33 -8.18
CA LEU A 5 12.77 20.46 -8.91
C LEU A 5 11.71 21.36 -9.58
N GLN A 6 10.57 20.81 -9.99
CA GLN A 6 9.46 21.58 -10.59
C GLN A 6 8.69 22.46 -9.59
N PHE A 7 8.69 22.13 -8.29
CA PHE A 7 7.99 22.93 -7.28
C PHE A 7 8.63 24.31 -7.11
N PHE A 8 9.93 24.41 -7.43
CA PHE A 8 10.70 25.64 -7.36
C PHE A 8 10.71 26.44 -8.68
N ILE A 9 10.24 25.88 -9.79
CA ILE A 9 10.38 26.49 -11.12
C ILE A 9 9.15 26.21 -12.01
N PRO A 10 8.08 27.02 -11.94
CA PRO A 10 6.84 26.81 -12.69
C PRO A 10 6.85 27.59 -14.02
N HIS A 11 7.69 27.19 -14.99
CA HIS A 11 7.68 27.78 -16.33
C HIS A 11 7.66 26.72 -17.44
N ARG A 12 6.86 26.96 -18.50
CA ARG A 12 6.75 26.13 -19.72
C ARG A 12 8.17 25.95 -20.29
N PRO A 13 8.72 24.73 -20.47
CA PRO A 13 8.07 23.46 -20.87
C PRO A 13 7.87 22.42 -19.75
N PHE A 14 8.19 22.73 -18.48
CA PHE A 14 8.17 21.74 -17.39
C PHE A 14 6.75 21.30 -16.99
N SER A 15 5.73 22.14 -17.19
CA SER A 15 4.33 21.80 -16.94
C SER A 15 3.78 20.70 -17.86
N ASP A 16 4.19 20.70 -19.13
CA ASP A 16 3.66 19.77 -20.14
C ASP A 16 4.29 18.39 -19.98
N LEU A 17 5.59 18.37 -19.65
CA LEU A 17 6.28 17.14 -19.23
C LEU A 17 5.66 16.57 -17.96
N GLN A 18 5.34 17.38 -16.96
CA GLN A 18 4.68 16.92 -15.74
C GLN A 18 3.34 16.25 -16.04
N GLN A 19 2.50 16.85 -16.88
CA GLN A 19 1.22 16.26 -17.25
C GLN A 19 1.41 14.92 -17.98
N LEU A 20 2.35 14.86 -18.93
CA LEU A 20 2.69 13.61 -19.61
C LEU A 20 3.15 12.54 -18.62
N PHE A 21 4.14 12.84 -17.77
CA PHE A 21 4.64 11.90 -16.76
C PHE A 21 3.55 11.45 -15.78
N ASN A 22 2.70 12.36 -15.31
CA ASN A 22 1.59 12.02 -14.41
C ASN A 22 0.57 11.09 -15.09
N SER A 23 0.23 11.33 -16.36
CA SER A 23 -0.67 10.46 -17.12
C SER A 23 -0.08 9.06 -17.28
N TRP A 24 1.18 8.96 -17.71
CA TRP A 24 1.88 7.66 -17.81
C TRP A 24 2.00 6.96 -16.46
N PHE A 25 2.32 7.71 -15.40
CA PHE A 25 2.42 7.19 -14.04
C PHE A 25 1.08 6.64 -13.54
N LEU A 26 -0.03 7.35 -13.76
CA LEU A 26 -1.37 6.90 -13.37
C LEU A 26 -1.73 5.59 -14.08
N ILE A 27 -1.51 5.52 -15.40
CA ILE A 27 -1.76 4.31 -16.19
C ILE A 27 -0.97 3.12 -15.61
N ILE A 28 0.34 3.29 -15.44
CA ILE A 28 1.22 2.24 -14.90
C ILE A 28 0.79 1.86 -13.47
N THR A 29 0.43 2.82 -12.64
CA THR A 29 0.04 2.59 -11.24
C THR A 29 -1.22 1.74 -11.14
N VAL A 30 -2.24 1.99 -11.97
CA VAL A 30 -3.48 1.19 -11.94
C VAL A 30 -3.18 -0.27 -12.32
N PHE A 31 -2.41 -0.51 -13.38
CA PHE A 31 -2.01 -1.87 -13.76
C PHE A 31 -1.14 -2.53 -12.69
N ALA A 32 -0.15 -1.82 -12.14
CA ALA A 32 0.73 -2.32 -11.10
C ALA A 32 -0.06 -2.67 -9.82
N MET A 33 -1.05 -1.86 -9.44
CA MET A 33 -1.90 -2.12 -8.29
C MET A 33 -2.70 -3.41 -8.47
N ILE A 34 -3.32 -3.60 -9.64
CA ILE A 34 -4.08 -4.83 -9.96
C ILE A 34 -3.16 -6.06 -9.92
N LEU A 35 -1.99 -5.97 -10.56
CA LEU A 35 -1.01 -7.06 -10.57
C LEU A 35 -0.46 -7.36 -9.16
N GLY A 36 -0.18 -6.32 -8.37
CA GLY A 36 0.30 -6.45 -7.00
C GLY A 36 -0.71 -7.14 -6.10
N LEU A 37 -1.96 -6.68 -6.13
CA LEU A 37 -3.07 -7.31 -5.40
C LEU A 37 -3.30 -8.76 -5.84
N GLY A 38 -3.36 -8.99 -7.15
CA GLY A 38 -3.56 -10.33 -7.72
C GLY A 38 -2.44 -11.29 -7.34
N ASN A 39 -1.18 -10.84 -7.37
CA ASN A 39 -0.03 -11.66 -6.98
C ASN A 39 -0.07 -12.01 -5.49
N LEU A 40 -0.37 -11.04 -4.62
CA LEU A 40 -0.49 -11.25 -3.18
C LEU A 40 -1.56 -12.30 -2.87
N LEU A 41 -2.76 -12.15 -3.42
CA LEU A 41 -3.83 -13.12 -3.24
C LEU A 41 -3.44 -14.50 -3.78
N LYS A 42 -2.85 -14.58 -4.98
CA LYS A 42 -2.44 -15.84 -5.62
C LYS A 42 -1.40 -16.59 -4.78
N VAL A 43 -0.34 -15.91 -4.33
CA VAL A 43 0.77 -16.52 -3.59
C VAL A 43 0.29 -17.01 -2.22
N HIS A 44 -0.47 -16.18 -1.49
CA HIS A 44 -0.93 -16.54 -0.15
C HIS A 44 -2.05 -17.59 -0.17
N THR A 45 -2.93 -17.56 -1.18
CA THR A 45 -3.93 -18.63 -1.38
C THR A 45 -3.27 -19.96 -1.73
N LYS A 46 -2.27 -19.96 -2.62
CA LYS A 46 -1.50 -21.16 -2.96
C LYS A 46 -0.71 -21.68 -1.75
N ARG A 47 -0.19 -20.78 -0.91
CA ARG A 47 0.48 -21.13 0.35
C ARG A 47 -0.50 -21.78 1.34
N LEU A 48 -1.73 -21.28 1.42
CA LEU A 48 -2.79 -21.86 2.25
C LEU A 48 -3.16 -23.28 1.80
N GLN A 49 -3.23 -23.52 0.48
CA GLN A 49 -3.49 -24.85 -0.08
C GLN A 49 -2.35 -25.83 0.18
N ARG A 50 -1.10 -25.39 0.02
CA ARG A 50 0.10 -26.24 0.17
C ARG A 50 0.50 -26.48 1.63
N LYS A 51 -0.04 -25.70 2.58
CA LYS A 51 0.22 -25.77 4.02
C LYS A 51 1.71 -25.95 4.42
N PRO A 52 2.67 -25.19 3.85
CA PRO A 52 4.06 -25.27 4.29
C PRO A 52 4.23 -24.73 5.72
N LYS A 53 5.40 -24.90 6.32
CA LYS A 53 5.71 -24.34 7.65
C LYS A 53 5.39 -22.83 7.68
N GLY A 54 4.64 -22.40 8.69
CA GLY A 54 4.19 -21.01 8.83
C GLY A 54 3.05 -20.59 7.88
N TRP A 55 2.26 -21.54 7.35
CA TRP A 55 1.10 -21.21 6.49
C TRP A 55 0.05 -20.34 7.20
N TRP A 56 -0.06 -20.44 8.52
CA TRP A 56 -1.03 -19.69 9.32
C TRP A 56 -0.86 -18.16 9.19
N TYR A 57 0.37 -17.67 9.01
CA TYR A 57 0.63 -16.26 8.74
C TYR A 57 -0.07 -15.76 7.46
N SER A 58 -0.30 -16.66 6.49
CA SER A 58 -1.07 -16.32 5.28
C SER A 58 -2.55 -16.15 5.56
N ILE A 59 -3.11 -16.85 6.57
CA ILE A 59 -4.49 -16.62 6.99
C ILE A 59 -4.60 -15.22 7.60
N VAL A 60 -3.70 -14.86 8.51
CA VAL A 60 -3.72 -13.55 9.17
C VAL A 60 -3.62 -12.43 8.13
N LEU A 61 -2.72 -12.58 7.15
CA LEU A 61 -2.57 -11.62 6.07
C LEU A 61 -3.83 -11.51 5.20
N LEU A 62 -4.41 -12.62 4.76
CA LEU A 62 -5.61 -12.61 3.92
C LEU A 62 -6.82 -12.06 4.69
N ALA A 63 -6.99 -12.43 5.97
CA ALA A 63 -8.04 -11.93 6.83
C ALA A 63 -7.90 -10.41 7.05
N GLY A 64 -6.70 -9.93 7.41
CA GLY A 64 -6.43 -8.50 7.57
C GLY A 64 -6.67 -7.71 6.27
N PHE A 65 -6.24 -8.25 5.14
CA PHE A 65 -6.53 -7.68 3.82
C PHE A 65 -8.04 -7.58 3.57
N THR A 66 -8.79 -8.67 3.76
CA THR A 66 -10.24 -8.69 3.55
C THR A 66 -10.97 -7.71 4.48
N VAL A 67 -10.59 -7.65 5.76
CA VAL A 67 -11.18 -6.72 6.72
C VAL A 67 -10.94 -5.26 6.30
N MET A 68 -9.70 -4.90 5.95
CA MET A 68 -9.38 -3.54 5.50
C MET A 68 -10.07 -3.20 4.17
N PHE A 69 -10.13 -4.15 3.24
CA PHE A 69 -10.78 -3.96 1.95
C PHE A 69 -12.29 -3.73 2.10
N ILE A 70 -12.98 -4.55 2.89
CA ILE A 70 -14.41 -4.40 3.16
C ILE A 70 -14.67 -3.12 3.95
N ALA A 71 -13.84 -2.79 4.96
CA ALA A 71 -13.98 -1.57 5.72
C ALA A 71 -13.93 -0.32 4.82
N GLY A 72 -12.96 -0.27 3.90
CA GLY A 72 -12.82 0.83 2.96
C GLY A 72 -13.96 0.90 1.94
N MET A 73 -14.46 -0.25 1.45
CA MET A 73 -15.55 -0.30 0.48
C MET A 73 -16.91 0.06 1.08
N VAL A 74 -17.18 -0.33 2.32
CA VAL A 74 -18.50 -0.15 2.97
C VAL A 74 -18.60 1.17 3.73
N TRP A 75 -17.56 1.55 4.49
CA TRP A 75 -17.56 2.76 5.31
C TRP A 75 -16.77 3.93 4.71
N GLY A 76 -16.02 3.71 3.62
CA GLY A 76 -15.15 4.73 3.04
C GLY A 76 -13.84 4.93 3.81
N ILE A 77 -12.99 5.79 3.27
CA ILE A 77 -11.60 6.04 3.74
C ILE A 77 -11.49 7.40 4.46
N GLU A 78 -12.62 8.05 4.73
CA GLU A 78 -12.66 9.35 5.38
C GLU A 78 -12.30 9.27 6.87
N ARG A 79 -11.98 10.41 7.47
CA ARG A 79 -11.63 10.47 8.89
C ARG A 79 -12.81 10.07 9.77
N GLY A 80 -12.55 9.26 10.79
CA GLY A 80 -13.56 8.76 11.72
C GLY A 80 -14.36 7.56 11.20
N THR A 81 -14.07 7.04 10.01
CA THR A 81 -14.68 5.79 9.53
C THR A 81 -14.06 4.58 10.21
N PHE A 82 -14.70 3.42 10.06
CA PHE A 82 -14.16 2.16 10.56
C PHE A 82 -12.80 1.81 9.92
N PHE A 83 -12.59 2.18 8.65
CA PHE A 83 -11.29 2.03 7.99
C PHE A 83 -10.22 2.88 8.67
N ASP A 84 -10.51 4.15 8.95
CA ASP A 84 -9.58 5.08 9.60
C ASP A 84 -9.21 4.61 11.02
N PHE A 85 -10.19 4.11 11.77
CA PHE A 85 -9.93 3.48 13.07
C PHE A 85 -8.95 2.31 12.96
N LEU A 86 -9.17 1.37 12.05
CA LEU A 86 -8.28 0.23 11.84
C LEU A 86 -6.89 0.69 11.37
N PHE A 87 -6.84 1.69 10.50
CA PHE A 87 -5.58 2.23 9.99
C PHE A 87 -4.71 2.80 11.13
N TRP A 88 -5.29 3.64 11.98
CA TRP A 88 -4.57 4.26 13.11
C TRP A 88 -4.21 3.29 14.22
N ASN A 89 -5.09 2.33 14.54
CA ASN A 89 -4.90 1.46 15.70
C ASN A 89 -4.16 0.16 15.36
N VAL A 90 -4.15 -0.25 14.09
CA VAL A 90 -3.54 -1.53 13.69
C VAL A 90 -2.39 -1.30 12.73
N HIS A 91 -2.64 -0.68 11.57
CA HIS A 91 -1.63 -0.54 10.52
C HIS A 91 -0.44 0.36 10.93
N LEU A 92 -0.73 1.54 11.50
CA LEU A 92 0.29 2.50 11.91
C LEU A 92 1.26 1.94 12.97
N PRO A 93 0.81 1.35 14.09
CA PRO A 93 1.70 0.76 15.08
C PRO A 93 2.57 -0.36 14.50
N MET A 94 2.00 -1.25 13.69
CA MET A 94 2.76 -2.33 13.05
C MET A 94 3.86 -1.77 12.12
N SER A 95 3.56 -0.72 11.35
CA SER A 95 4.55 -0.07 10.50
C SER A 95 5.66 0.59 11.33
N SER A 96 5.32 1.25 12.45
CA SER A 96 6.32 1.84 13.35
C SER A 96 7.19 0.80 14.04
N MET A 97 6.67 -0.40 14.33
CA MET A 97 7.46 -1.49 14.91
C MET A 97 8.59 -1.92 13.97
N MET A 98 8.35 -1.94 12.65
CA MET A 98 9.40 -2.25 11.68
C MET A 98 10.54 -1.22 11.75
N PHE A 99 10.21 0.07 11.86
CA PHE A 99 11.20 1.14 12.02
C PHE A 99 11.90 1.10 13.38
N ALA A 100 11.16 0.86 14.46
CA ALA A 100 11.71 0.79 15.82
C ALA A 100 12.69 -0.38 15.98
N LEU A 101 12.37 -1.55 15.40
CA LEU A 101 13.29 -2.69 15.37
C LEU A 101 14.56 -2.37 14.60
N LEU A 102 14.44 -1.73 13.42
CA LEU A 102 15.60 -1.29 12.65
C LEU A 102 16.48 -0.32 13.46
N ALA A 103 15.87 0.67 14.12
CA ALA A 103 16.61 1.61 14.96
C ALA A 103 17.33 0.93 16.12
N PHE A 104 16.67 -0.04 16.78
CA PHE A 104 17.27 -0.82 17.86
C PHE A 104 18.46 -1.68 17.39
N PHE A 105 18.41 -2.24 16.18
CA PHE A 105 19.51 -3.07 15.66
C PHE A 105 20.67 -2.28 15.06
N VAL A 106 20.46 -1.02 14.67
CA VAL A 106 21.50 -0.14 14.10
C VAL A 106 22.18 0.72 15.17
N ALA A 107 21.50 0.99 16.28
CA ALA A 107 22.07 1.62 17.48
C ALA A 107 23.04 0.67 18.21
#